data_AF-T0R0F5-F1
#
_entry.id   AF-T0R0F5-F1
#
_cell.length_a   1.000
_cell.length_b   1.000
_cell.length_c   1.000
_cell.angle_alpha   90.00
_cell.angle_beta   90.00
_cell.angle_gamma   90.00
#
_symmetry.space_group_name_H-M   'P 1'
#
loop_
_entity.id
_entity.type
_entity.pdbx_description
1 polymer ?
#
loop_
_entity_poly.entity_id
_entity_poly.type
_entity_poly.pdbx_seq_one_letter_code
_entity_poly.pdbx_strand_id
1 'polypeptide(L)' 'MLLKRLAVAKKNGFEIEDDLFCGGCESYQPMKATSCDECDDALPDDPEKLRILVLRIEQATTSKA' A
#
# COMPACT_ATOMS: atom_id res chain seq x y z
N MET A 1 -0.64 10.06 -10.73
CA MET A 1 -0.01 9.41 -9.55
C MET A 1 -1.03 8.48 -8.90
N LEU A 2 -0.64 7.25 -8.57
CA LEU A 2 -1.53 6.24 -7.99
C LEU A 2 -2.17 6.68 -6.67
N LEU A 3 -1.43 7.38 -5.81
CA LEU A 3 -1.96 7.90 -4.55
C LEU A 3 -3.18 8.81 -4.72
N LYS A 4 -3.29 9.54 -5.85
CA LYS A 4 -4.50 10.32 -6.16
C LYS A 4 -5.70 9.42 -6.48
N ARG A 5 -5.49 8.31 -7.20
CA ARG A 5 -6.55 7.35 -7.55
C ARG A 5 -7.03 6.61 -6.31
N LEU A 6 -6.10 6.22 -5.45
CA LEU A 6 -6.37 5.64 -4.14
C LEU A 6 -7.22 6.58 -3.27
N ALA A 7 -6.87 7.88 -3.21
CA ALA A 7 -7.67 8.86 -2.49
C ALA A 7 -9.11 8.97 -3.01
N VAL A 8 -9.32 8.87 -4.33
CA VAL A 8 -10.66 8.83 -4.93
C VAL A 8 -11.40 7.54 -4.53
N ALA A 9 -10.74 6.38 -4.56
CA ALA A 9 -11.34 5.11 -4.16
C ALA A 9 -11.76 5.13 -2.68
N LYS A 10 -10.90 5.61 -1.77
CA LYS A 10 -11.23 5.80 -0.36
C LYS A 10 -12.44 6.71 -0.16
N LYS A 11 -12.53 7.83 -0.90
CA LYS A 11 -13.71 8.72 -0.90
C LYS A 11 -15.00 8.03 -1.36
N ASN A 12 -14.89 7.04 -2.23
CA ASN A 12 -16.02 6.22 -2.70
C ASN A 12 -16.31 5.03 -1.76
N GLY A 13 -15.75 5.03 -0.55
CA GLY A 13 -15.99 4.04 0.48
C GLY A 13 -15.31 2.70 0.24
N PHE A 14 -14.23 2.65 -0.55
CA PHE A 14 -13.38 1.46 -0.62
C PHE A 14 -12.35 1.49 0.50
N GLU A 15 -12.28 0.41 1.28
CA GLU A 15 -11.24 0.21 2.28
C GLU A 15 -10.00 -0.37 1.59
N ILE A 16 -9.03 0.50 1.32
CA ILE A 16 -7.78 0.12 0.64
C ILE A 16 -6.63 0.60 1.51
N GLU A 17 -5.89 -0.36 2.07
CA GLU A 17 -4.65 -0.08 2.80
C GLU A 17 -3.58 0.50 1.88
N ASP A 18 -2.94 1.58 2.33
CA ASP A 18 -1.85 2.25 1.63
C ASP A 18 -0.58 2.36 2.46
N ASP A 19 -0.51 1.58 3.53
CA ASP A 19 0.71 1.34 4.29
C ASP A 19 1.37 0.04 3.81
N LEU A 20 2.70 0.03 3.83
CA LEU A 20 3.55 -1.09 3.52
C LEU A 20 3.85 -1.87 4.79
N PHE A 21 3.70 -3.17 4.73
CA PHE A 21 4.11 -4.06 5.80
C PHE A 21 5.64 -4.28 5.71
N CYS A 22 6.36 -4.02 6.80
CA CYS A 22 7.77 -4.36 6.91
C CYS A 22 7.93 -5.85 7.25
N GLY A 23 8.58 -6.61 6.39
CA GLY A 23 8.85 -8.04 6.65
C GLY A 23 9.88 -8.31 7.75
N GLY A 24 10.66 -7.30 8.17
CA GLY A 24 11.71 -7.43 9.18
C GLY A 24 11.24 -7.26 10.62
N CYS A 25 10.40 -6.24 10.87
CA CYS A 25 9.91 -5.90 12.21
C CYS A 25 8.38 -5.82 12.32
N GLU A 26 7.65 -6.18 11.26
CA GLU A 26 6.18 -6.21 11.20
C GLU A 26 5.49 -4.84 11.38
N SER A 27 6.26 -3.74 11.36
CA SER A 27 5.70 -2.38 11.40
C SER A 27 5.06 -1.99 10.07
N TYR A 28 4.12 -1.05 10.14
CA TYR A 28 3.49 -0.45 8.97
C TYR A 28 4.16 0.87 8.62
N GLN A 29 4.53 1.02 7.34
CA GLN A 29 5.33 2.11 6.82
C GLN A 29 4.57 2.85 5.71
N PRO A 30 4.73 4.17 5.55
CA PRO A 30 4.06 4.88 4.46
C PRO A 30 4.49 4.33 3.08
N MET A 31 3.58 4.29 2.09
CA MET A 31 3.90 3.85 0.72
C MET A 31 5.08 4.58 0.05
N LYS A 32 5.45 5.77 0.54
CA LYS A 32 6.57 6.57 0.03
C LYS A 32 7.91 6.24 0.69
N ALA A 33 7.91 5.49 1.79
CA ALA A 33 9.12 5.13 2.50
C ALA A 33 9.99 4.20 1.64
N THR A 34 11.31 4.41 1.70
CA THR A 34 12.30 3.57 1.00
C THR A 34 12.94 2.54 1.94
N SER A 35 12.86 2.79 3.24
CA SER A 35 13.36 1.94 4.33
C SER A 35 12.36 1.99 5.49
N CYS A 36 12.41 0.99 6.36
CA CYS A 36 11.62 0.95 7.57
C CYS A 36 12.20 1.88 8.62
N ASP A 37 11.37 2.76 9.20
CA ASP A 37 11.81 3.70 10.24
C ASP A 37 12.16 3.01 11.59
N GLU A 38 11.77 1.74 11.77
CA GLU A 38 11.96 1.00 13.03
C GLU A 38 13.17 0.07 13.01
N CYS A 39 13.44 -0.60 11.87
CA CYS A 39 14.52 -1.60 11.76
C CYS A 39 15.51 -1.34 10.62
N ASP A 40 15.38 -0.21 9.92
CA ASP A 40 16.22 0.20 8.78
C ASP A 40 16.21 -0.76 7.57
N ASP A 41 15.40 -1.83 7.60
CA ASP A 41 15.29 -2.76 6.48
C ASP A 41 14.76 -2.07 5.22
N ALA A 42 15.28 -2.51 4.08
CA ALA A 42 14.82 -2.05 2.78
C ALA A 42 13.33 -2.42 2.60
N LEU A 43 12.54 -1.42 2.22
CA LEU A 43 11.14 -1.64 1.83
C LEU A 43 11.06 -1.96 0.34
N PRO A 44 9.91 -2.52 -0.13
CA PRO A 44 9.70 -2.80 -1.53
C PRO A 44 9.99 -1.60 -2.44
N ASP A 45 10.52 -1.88 -3.63
CA ASP A 45 10.79 -0.84 -4.62
C ASP A 45 9.51 -0.32 -5.29
N ASP A 46 9.63 0.71 -6.13
CA ASP A 46 8.46 1.32 -6.79
C ASP A 46 7.63 0.32 -7.63
N PRO A 47 8.25 -0.56 -8.45
CA PRO A 47 7.54 -1.66 -9.11
C PRO A 47 6.75 -2.58 -8.17
N GLU A 48 7.35 -3.02 -7.06
CA GLU A 48 6.69 -3.90 -6.10
C GLU A 48 5.57 -3.18 -5.34
N LYS A 49 5.79 -1.92 -4.92
CA LYS A 49 4.76 -1.05 -4.34
C LYS A 49 3.55 -0.90 -5.27
N LEU A 50 3.79 -0.71 -6.57
CA LEU A 50 2.74 -0.64 -7.57
C LEU A 50 1.95 -1.96 -7.62
N ARG A 51 2.63 -3.09 -7.64
CA ARG A 51 2.00 -4.42 -7.66
C ARG A 51 1.13 -4.64 -6.42
N ILE A 52 1.62 -4.30 -5.23
CA ILE A 52 0.87 -4.39 -3.96
C ILE A 52 -0.41 -3.55 -4.02
N LEU A 53 -0.31 -2.29 -4.46
CA LEU A 53 -1.45 -1.39 -4.58
C LEU A 53 -2.51 -1.90 -5.55
N VAL A 54 -2.11 -2.44 -6.71
CA VAL A 54 -3.03 -3.01 -7.69
C VAL A 54 -3.79 -4.19 -7.09
N LEU A 55 -3.09 -5.13 -6.44
CA LEU A 55 -3.73 -6.28 -5.79
C LEU A 55 -4.75 -5.87 -4.72
N ARG A 56 -4.42 -4.88 -3.89
CA ARG A 56 -5.34 -4.35 -2.87
C ARG A 56 -6.57 -3.69 -3.49
N ILE A 57 -6.41 -2.97 -4.61
CA ILE A 57 -7.53 -2.39 -5.36
C ILE A 57 -8.42 -3.51 -5.92
N GLU A 58 -7.84 -4.51 -6.57
CA GLU A 58 -8.59 -5.66 -7.14
C GLU A 58 -9.41 -6.37 -6.06
N GLN A 59 -8.80 -6.65 -4.90
CA GLN A 59 -9.48 -7.23 -3.74
C GLN A 59 -10.66 -6.36 -3.27
N ALA A 60 -10.42 -5.07 -3.04
CA ALA A 60 -11.47 -4.16 -2.59
C ALA A 60 -12.62 -4.01 -3.59
N THR A 61 -12.34 -4.13 -4.89
CA THR A 61 -13.37 -4.09 -5.95
C THR A 61 -14.12 -5.41 -6.12
N THR A 62 -13.50 -6.54 -5.81
CA THR A 62 -14.12 -7.87 -5.92
C THR A 62 -14.97 -8.20 -4.69
N SER A 63 -14.55 -7.78 -3.49
CA SER A 63 -15.29 -8.02 -2.24
C SER A 63 -16.57 -7.19 -2.10
N LYS A 64 -16.78 -6.19 -2.96
CA LYS A 64 -17.98 -5.34 -2.99
C LYS A 64 -19.05 -5.80 -3.99
N ALA A 65 -18.81 -6.92 -4.69
CA ALA A 65 -19.72 -7.49 -5.69
C ALA A 65 -20.75 -8.45 -5.08
#